data_AF-A0A1J1H6R2-F1
#
_entry.id   AF-A0A1J1H6R2-F1
#
_cell.length_a   1.000
_cell.length_b   1.000
_cell.length_c   1.000
_cell.angle_alpha   90.00
_cell.angle_beta   90.00
_cell.angle_gamma   90.00
#
_symmetry.space_group_name_H-M   'P 1'
#
loop_
_entity.id
_entity.type
_entity.pdbx_description
1 polymer ?
#
loop_
_entity_poly.entity_id
_entity_poly.type
_entity_poly.pdbx_seq_one_letter_code
_entity_poly.pdbx_strand_id
1 'polypeptide(L)'
;MTEDNIDNDKIEGATHRLILKLKNERLNEEILKKTINEYKQTIEIVSKLTKKLNHKVIIPFSRIAFYEGQIKYTNNIYQNIGCNTYCERTAENAHDFLKNRLDFYEKKYKIISDSITRLTKEIELALELDHTSKIEKNKDNLNNIFLRPDGFLEIREEYHSSDEDSKNQKKSDKEKNIIQEKITDNENIIVKDENIKRYNNEMTNMEQINSKKDKHQEKEKMNLNKISNKSLNVNEQGLLNIKENYTSSSSNYEE
;
A
#
# COMPACT_ATOMS: atom_id res chain seq x y z
N MET A 1 -28.26 3.12 26.32
CA MET A 1 -26.85 2.68 26.43
C MET A 1 -26.35 2.03 25.12
N THR A 2 -26.70 2.57 23.96
CA THR A 2 -26.41 1.93 22.65
C THR A 2 -25.76 2.87 21.64
N GLU A 3 -25.69 4.16 21.90
CA GLU A 3 -25.15 5.16 20.95
C GLU A 3 -23.61 5.14 20.94
N ASP A 4 -22.94 5.00 22.10
CA ASP A 4 -21.47 5.04 22.19
C ASP A 4 -20.74 3.88 21.48
N ASN A 5 -21.37 2.72 21.36
CA ASN A 5 -20.77 1.57 20.65
C ASN A 5 -20.88 1.72 19.13
N ILE A 6 -21.96 2.31 18.63
CA ILE A 6 -22.19 2.49 17.20
C ILE A 6 -21.18 3.50 16.61
N ASP A 7 -20.73 4.47 17.41
CA ASP A 7 -19.78 5.48 16.95
C ASP A 7 -18.32 5.01 17.00
N ASN A 8 -17.94 4.16 17.97
CA ASN A 8 -16.61 3.54 17.98
C ASN A 8 -16.40 2.59 16.79
N ASP A 9 -17.39 1.78 16.43
CA ASP A 9 -17.31 0.87 15.27
C ASP A 9 -17.14 1.64 13.95
N LYS A 10 -17.76 2.82 13.83
CA LYS A 10 -17.60 3.70 12.66
C LYS A 10 -16.20 4.32 12.59
N ILE A 11 -15.63 4.71 13.74
CA ILE A 11 -14.27 5.28 13.83
C ILE A 11 -13.22 4.20 13.49
N GLU A 12 -13.37 2.98 14.02
CA GLU A 12 -12.51 1.85 13.69
C GLU A 12 -12.62 1.47 12.20
N GLY A 13 -13.83 1.46 11.64
CA GLY A 13 -14.04 1.25 10.21
C GLY A 13 -13.41 2.34 9.34
N ALA A 14 -13.47 3.61 9.76
CA ALA A 14 -12.89 4.74 9.04
C ALA A 14 -11.36 4.72 9.05
N THR A 15 -10.73 4.45 10.19
CA THR A 15 -9.28 4.29 10.32
C THR A 15 -8.77 3.10 9.52
N HIS A 16 -9.49 1.96 9.57
CA HIS A 16 -9.17 0.78 8.76
C HIS A 16 -9.21 1.09 7.25
N ARG A 17 -10.22 1.85 6.80
CA ARG A 17 -10.34 2.29 5.40
C ARG A 17 -9.14 3.16 4.96
N LEU A 18 -8.70 4.09 5.80
CA LEU A 18 -7.54 4.93 5.52
C LEU A 18 -6.26 4.10 5.40
N ILE A 19 -6.06 3.12 6.28
CA ILE A 19 -4.91 2.21 6.24
C ILE A 19 -4.92 1.37 4.96
N LEU A 20 -6.07 0.81 4.56
CA LEU A 20 -6.20 0.07 3.30
C LEU A 20 -5.90 0.95 2.09
N LYS A 21 -6.36 2.20 2.10
CA LYS A 21 -6.08 3.16 1.04
C LYS A 21 -4.57 3.48 0.97
N LEU A 22 -3.92 3.71 2.11
CA LEU A 22 -2.48 3.91 2.18
C LEU A 22 -1.71 2.71 1.61
N LYS A 23 -2.13 1.48 1.93
CA LYS A 23 -1.54 0.26 1.40
C LYS A 23 -1.62 0.19 -0.13
N ASN A 24 -2.78 0.52 -0.69
CA ASN A 24 -2.97 0.54 -2.15
C ASN A 24 -2.08 1.59 -2.83
N GLU A 25 -1.97 2.79 -2.26
CA GLU A 25 -1.11 3.84 -2.81
C GLU A 25 0.38 3.45 -2.76
N ARG A 26 0.84 2.79 -1.69
CA ARG A 26 2.21 2.25 -1.61
C ARG A 26 2.49 1.19 -2.66
N LEU A 27 1.54 0.29 -2.93
CA LEU A 27 1.66 -0.70 -4.00
C LEU A 27 1.77 -0.02 -5.37
N ASN A 28 0.95 1.02 -5.62
CA ASN A 28 1.03 1.80 -6.85
C ASN A 28 2.39 2.51 -7.00
N GLU A 29 2.94 3.04 -5.91
CA GLU A 29 4.26 3.66 -5.88
C GLU A 29 5.36 2.66 -6.28
N GLU A 30 5.33 1.44 -5.75
CA GLU A 30 6.30 0.39 -6.09
C GLU A 30 6.23 0.00 -7.57
N ILE A 31 5.02 -0.17 -8.10
CA ILE A 31 4.81 -0.45 -9.54
C ILE A 31 5.39 0.68 -10.39
N LEU A 32 5.18 1.94 -10.01
CA LEU A 32 5.73 3.09 -10.73
C LEU A 32 7.25 3.16 -10.65
N LYS A 33 7.85 2.91 -9.48
CA LYS A 33 9.31 2.85 -9.32
C LYS A 33 9.92 1.82 -10.26
N LYS A 34 9.33 0.62 -10.30
CA LYS A 34 9.75 -0.45 -11.21
C LYS A 34 9.62 -0.01 -12.67
N THR A 35 8.48 0.56 -13.03
CA THR A 35 8.20 1.05 -14.39
C THR A 35 9.20 2.12 -14.82
N ILE A 36 9.50 3.11 -13.97
CA ILE A 36 10.48 4.17 -14.25
C ILE A 36 11.87 3.57 -14.48
N ASN A 37 12.29 2.60 -13.66
CA ASN A 37 13.57 1.91 -13.83
C ASN A 37 13.65 1.15 -15.16
N GLU A 38 12.57 0.44 -15.53
CA GLU A 38 12.47 -0.24 -16.84
C GLU A 38 12.60 0.73 -18.01
N TYR A 39 11.96 1.91 -17.93
CA TYR A 39 12.11 2.96 -18.96
C TYR A 39 13.55 3.50 -19.02
N LYS A 40 14.20 3.74 -17.89
CA LYS A 40 15.61 4.21 -17.83
C LYS A 40 16.55 3.20 -18.51
N GLN A 41 16.39 1.92 -18.19
CA GLN A 41 17.16 0.84 -18.81
C GLN A 41 16.89 0.75 -20.31
N THR A 42 15.63 0.85 -20.72
CA THR A 42 15.25 0.78 -22.14
C THR A 42 15.86 1.93 -22.93
N ILE A 43 15.82 3.15 -22.40
CA ILE A 43 16.46 4.34 -23.02
C ILE A 43 17.97 4.11 -23.19
N GLU A 44 18.62 3.58 -22.17
CA GLU A 44 20.06 3.27 -22.24
C GLU A 44 20.36 2.20 -23.29
N ILE A 45 19.55 1.14 -23.38
CA ILE A 45 19.68 0.08 -24.38
C ILE A 45 19.50 0.64 -25.79
N VAL A 46 18.46 1.46 -26.02
CA VAL A 46 18.20 2.08 -27.33
C VAL A 46 19.39 2.96 -27.74
N SER A 47 19.94 3.75 -26.81
CA SER A 47 21.14 4.57 -27.07
C SER A 47 22.40 3.74 -27.35
N LYS A 48 22.53 2.54 -26.76
CA LYS A 48 23.63 1.61 -27.07
C LYS A 48 23.43 0.93 -28.42
N LEU A 49 22.17 0.60 -28.77
CA LEU A 49 21.81 -0.13 -29.99
C LEU A 49 22.11 0.69 -31.25
N THR A 50 21.93 2.01 -31.20
CA THR A 50 22.21 2.90 -32.34
C THR A 50 23.70 3.02 -32.69
N LYS A 51 24.62 2.55 -31.83
CA LYS A 51 26.07 2.67 -32.06
C LYS A 51 26.62 1.69 -33.10
N LYS A 52 25.94 0.55 -33.32
CA LYS A 52 26.34 -0.44 -34.33
C LYS A 52 25.11 -0.91 -35.09
N LEU A 53 25.25 -1.13 -36.40
CA LEU A 53 24.13 -1.56 -37.25
C LEU A 53 23.62 -2.97 -36.91
N ASN A 54 24.53 -3.84 -36.42
CA ASN A 54 24.26 -5.24 -36.19
C ASN A 54 24.84 -5.69 -34.83
N HIS A 55 24.05 -6.44 -34.06
CA HIS A 55 24.49 -7.04 -32.79
C HIS A 55 24.15 -8.52 -32.76
N LYS A 56 25.11 -9.36 -32.38
CA LYS A 56 24.82 -10.74 -31.96
C LYS A 56 24.21 -10.71 -30.57
N VAL A 57 23.08 -11.38 -30.39
CA VAL A 57 22.31 -11.38 -29.14
C VAL A 57 21.82 -12.78 -28.81
N ILE A 58 21.57 -13.02 -27.54
CA ILE A 58 20.90 -14.23 -27.06
C ILE A 58 19.45 -13.85 -26.78
N ILE A 59 18.51 -14.50 -27.47
CA ILE A 59 17.08 -14.19 -27.42
C ILE A 59 16.41 -15.18 -26.44
N PRO A 60 15.74 -14.69 -25.38
CA PRO A 60 14.95 -15.55 -24.51
C PRO A 60 13.75 -16.09 -25.28
N PHE A 61 13.65 -17.42 -25.41
CA PHE A 61 12.50 -18.09 -26.01
C PHE A 61 11.52 -18.57 -24.94
N SER A 62 12.04 -19.04 -23.82
CA SER A 62 11.27 -19.52 -22.67
C SER A 62 12.04 -19.23 -21.37
N ARG A 63 11.47 -19.60 -20.22
CA ARG A 63 12.06 -19.36 -18.89
C ARG A 63 13.43 -20.02 -18.69
N ILE A 64 13.73 -21.09 -19.43
CA ILE A 64 14.99 -21.88 -19.30
C ILE A 64 15.77 -21.93 -20.63
N ALA A 65 15.16 -21.54 -21.76
CA ALA A 65 15.71 -21.75 -23.10
C ALA A 65 15.99 -20.42 -23.82
N PHE A 66 17.13 -20.39 -24.51
CA PHE A 66 17.63 -19.23 -25.23
C PHE A 66 18.14 -19.64 -26.62
N TYR A 67 17.95 -18.77 -27.61
CA TYR A 67 18.48 -18.93 -28.95
C TYR A 67 19.56 -17.89 -29.25
N GLU A 68 20.56 -18.28 -30.03
CA GLU A 68 21.50 -17.33 -30.62
C GLU A 68 20.84 -16.62 -31.81
N GLY A 69 20.95 -15.30 -31.84
CA GLY A 69 20.35 -14.47 -32.88
C GLY A 69 21.20 -13.25 -33.21
N GLN A 70 20.72 -12.48 -34.18
CA GLN A 70 21.34 -11.23 -34.59
C GLN A 70 20.27 -10.16 -34.81
N ILE A 71 20.42 -9.00 -34.16
CA ILE A 71 19.65 -7.80 -34.47
C ILE A 71 20.27 -7.16 -35.71
N LYS A 72 19.45 -6.92 -36.73
CA LYS A 72 19.80 -6.20 -37.95
C LYS A 72 19.01 -4.89 -37.99
N TYR A 73 19.59 -3.86 -38.61
CA TYR A 73 18.94 -2.55 -38.80
C TYR A 73 18.55 -1.86 -37.49
N THR A 74 19.52 -1.69 -36.60
CA THR A 74 19.33 -1.05 -35.28
C THR A 74 18.82 0.39 -35.31
N ASN A 75 18.83 1.03 -36.48
CA ASN A 75 18.27 2.36 -36.67
C ASN A 75 16.75 2.38 -36.60
N ASN A 76 16.09 1.23 -36.84
CA ASN A 76 14.63 1.13 -36.87
C ASN A 76 14.15 0.22 -35.73
N ILE A 77 13.14 0.68 -35.00
CA ILE A 77 12.61 -0.01 -33.83
C ILE A 77 11.09 -0.03 -33.92
N TYR A 78 10.49 -1.18 -33.62
CA TYR A 78 9.05 -1.28 -33.42
C TYR A 78 8.67 -0.76 -32.04
N GLN A 79 7.89 0.32 -32.02
CA GLN A 79 7.41 0.95 -30.80
C GLN A 79 5.92 0.69 -30.63
N ASN A 80 5.53 0.26 -29.42
CA ASN A 80 4.11 0.13 -29.05
C ASN A 80 3.52 1.51 -28.77
N ILE A 81 2.48 1.89 -29.50
CA ILE A 81 1.77 3.16 -29.35
C ILE A 81 0.54 3.02 -28.44
N GLY A 82 0.05 1.80 -28.24
CA GLY A 82 -1.15 1.48 -27.47
C GLY A 82 -2.06 0.49 -28.21
N CYS A 83 -3.04 -0.07 -27.51
CA CYS A 83 -4.05 -0.98 -28.09
C CYS A 83 -3.45 -2.15 -28.91
N ASN A 84 -2.31 -2.69 -28.47
CA ASN A 84 -1.55 -3.73 -29.17
C ASN A 84 -1.10 -3.35 -30.60
N THR A 85 -1.02 -2.06 -30.89
CA THR A 85 -0.57 -1.52 -32.19
C THR A 85 0.89 -1.09 -32.11
N TYR A 86 1.67 -1.54 -33.08
CA TYR A 86 3.09 -1.24 -33.22
C TYR A 86 3.34 -0.40 -34.46
N CYS A 87 4.28 0.53 -34.35
CA CYS A 87 4.71 1.37 -35.46
C CYS A 87 6.23 1.31 -35.56
N GLU A 88 6.73 1.20 -36.79
CA GLU A 88 8.15 1.31 -37.07
C GLU A 88 8.57 2.78 -36.96
N ARG A 89 9.60 3.04 -36.14
CA ARG A 89 10.16 4.37 -35.95
C ARG A 89 11.67 4.33 -36.01
N THR A 90 12.27 5.46 -36.35
CA THR A 90 13.70 5.67 -36.17
C THR A 90 14.05 5.62 -34.68
N ALA A 91 15.24 5.14 -34.36
CA ALA A 91 15.68 4.97 -32.99
C ALA A 91 15.74 6.29 -32.21
N GLU A 92 16.03 7.41 -32.88
CA GLU A 92 15.97 8.76 -32.30
C GLU A 92 14.55 9.13 -31.87
N ASN A 93 13.57 8.98 -32.77
CA ASN A 93 12.17 9.25 -32.47
C ASN A 93 11.63 8.31 -31.38
N ALA A 94 12.06 7.05 -31.38
CA ALA A 94 11.70 6.08 -30.35
C ALA A 94 12.26 6.49 -28.98
N HIS A 95 13.51 6.96 -28.95
CA HIS A 95 14.17 7.45 -27.74
C HIS A 95 13.48 8.69 -27.16
N ASP A 96 13.10 9.66 -28.00
CA ASP A 96 12.39 10.86 -27.53
C ASP A 96 10.99 10.54 -27.01
N PHE A 97 10.29 9.59 -27.65
CA PHE A 97 9.03 9.08 -27.12
C PHE A 97 9.20 8.42 -25.74
N LEU A 98 10.25 7.61 -25.56
CA LEU A 98 10.54 6.97 -24.28
C LEU A 98 10.85 8.01 -23.18
N LYS A 99 11.59 9.07 -23.51
CA LYS A 99 11.86 10.19 -22.59
C LYS A 99 10.57 10.90 -22.16
N ASN A 100 9.73 11.30 -23.12
CA ASN A 100 8.44 11.93 -22.84
C ASN A 100 7.56 11.03 -21.96
N ARG A 101 7.63 9.71 -22.19
CA ARG A 101 6.88 8.74 -21.39
C ARG A 101 7.44 8.59 -19.98
N LEU A 102 8.77 8.63 -19.83
CA LEU A 102 9.44 8.64 -18.52
C LEU A 102 9.03 9.87 -17.71
N ASP A 103 9.07 11.06 -18.30
CA ASP A 103 8.65 12.30 -17.63
C ASP A 103 7.19 12.24 -17.15
N PHE A 104 6.33 11.60 -17.94
CA PHE A 104 4.93 11.37 -17.57
C PHE A 104 4.81 10.46 -16.33
N TYR A 105 5.61 9.39 -16.23
CA TYR A 105 5.62 8.53 -15.06
C TYR A 105 6.24 9.21 -13.84
N GLU A 106 7.27 10.03 -14.01
CA GLU A 106 7.86 10.81 -12.90
C GLU A 106 6.87 11.82 -12.32
N LYS A 107 6.08 12.48 -13.17
CA LYS A 107 4.96 13.35 -12.72
C LYS A 107 3.91 12.57 -11.95
N LYS A 108 3.51 11.38 -12.44
CA LYS A 108 2.56 10.50 -11.73
C LYS A 108 3.10 10.02 -10.38
N TYR A 109 4.38 9.67 -10.34
CA TYR A 109 5.05 9.27 -9.11
C TYR A 109 4.98 10.36 -8.05
N LYS A 110 5.25 11.62 -8.43
CA LYS A 110 5.13 12.77 -7.51
C LYS A 110 3.71 12.92 -6.94
N ILE A 111 2.68 12.78 -7.78
CA ILE A 111 1.28 12.87 -7.32
C ILE A 111 0.97 11.78 -6.27
N ILE A 112 1.45 10.56 -6.50
CA ILE A 112 1.23 9.45 -5.56
C ILE A 112 2.05 9.61 -4.29
N SER A 113 3.30 10.09 -4.36
CA SER A 113 4.08 10.39 -3.15
C SER A 113 3.41 11.46 -2.29
N ASP A 114 2.86 12.50 -2.92
CA ASP A 114 2.12 13.56 -2.22
C ASP A 114 0.83 12.99 -1.59
N SER A 115 0.14 12.07 -2.27
CA SER A 115 -1.01 11.35 -1.71
C SER A 115 -0.65 10.50 -0.49
N ILE A 116 0.46 9.75 -0.55
CA ILE A 116 0.95 8.92 0.55
C ILE A 116 1.31 9.78 1.76
N THR A 117 2.02 10.89 1.56
CA THR A 117 2.39 11.79 2.67
C THR A 117 1.16 12.41 3.31
N ARG A 118 0.17 12.81 2.51
CA ARG A 118 -1.13 13.29 3.01
C ARG A 118 -1.84 12.24 3.86
N LEU A 119 -2.01 11.02 3.33
CA LEU A 119 -2.70 9.93 4.04
C LEU A 119 -1.96 9.53 5.32
N THR A 120 -0.62 9.58 5.31
CA THR A 120 0.19 9.26 6.50
C THR A 120 -0.05 10.27 7.62
N LYS A 121 -0.05 11.57 7.29
CA LYS A 121 -0.36 12.64 8.26
C LYS A 121 -1.79 12.56 8.78
N GLU A 122 -2.74 12.21 7.93
CA GLU A 122 -4.15 12.03 8.31
C GLU A 122 -4.31 10.88 9.32
N ILE A 123 -3.61 9.76 9.11
CA ILE A 123 -3.60 8.64 10.04
C ILE A 123 -2.90 9.01 11.36
N GLU A 124 -1.77 9.70 11.31
CA GLU A 124 -1.03 10.16 12.48
C GLU A 124 -1.90 11.07 13.37
N LEU A 125 -2.56 12.06 12.76
CA LEU A 125 -3.47 12.96 13.47
C LEU A 125 -4.67 12.22 14.07
N ALA A 126 -5.25 11.24 13.37
CA ALA A 126 -6.33 10.43 13.92
C ALA A 126 -5.88 9.61 15.15
N LEU A 127 -4.67 9.05 15.13
CA LEU A 127 -4.11 8.34 16.27
C LEU A 127 -3.85 9.27 17.46
N GLU A 128 -3.32 10.48 17.23
CA GLU A 128 -3.10 11.48 18.28
C GLU A 128 -4.40 11.89 18.97
N LEU A 129 -5.47 12.14 18.20
CA LEU A 129 -6.80 12.47 18.74
C LEU A 129 -7.41 11.32 19.56
N ASP A 130 -7.23 10.08 19.13
CA ASP A 130 -7.67 8.91 19.91
C ASP A 130 -6.91 8.79 21.24
N HIS A 131 -5.62 9.13 21.27
CA HIS A 131 -4.82 9.12 22.48
C HIS A 131 -5.27 10.20 23.48
N THR A 132 -5.53 11.43 23.03
CA THR A 132 -6.01 12.50 23.92
C THR A 132 -7.41 12.19 24.47
N SER A 133 -8.33 11.67 23.65
CA SER A 133 -9.66 11.24 24.10
C SER A 133 -9.60 10.13 25.16
N LYS A 134 -8.70 9.15 25.01
CA LYS A 134 -8.52 8.07 26.01
C LYS A 134 -7.89 8.57 27.31
N ILE A 135 -7.02 9.56 27.26
CA ILE A 135 -6.46 10.21 28.45
C ILE A 135 -7.56 10.99 29.20
N GLU A 136 -8.48 11.63 28.49
CA GLU A 136 -9.62 12.33 29.09
C GLU A 136 -10.61 11.42 29.83
N LYS A 137 -10.81 10.19 29.34
CA LYS A 137 -11.72 9.21 29.97
C LYS A 137 -11.15 8.57 31.25
N ASN A 138 -9.84 8.67 31.50
CA ASN A 138 -9.17 8.13 32.70
C ASN A 138 -8.95 9.18 33.81
N LYS A 139 -9.67 10.31 33.77
CA LYS A 139 -9.47 11.46 34.67
C LYS A 139 -10.32 11.41 35.93
N ASP A 140 -9.88 10.64 36.91
CA ASP A 140 -10.11 10.97 38.32
C ASP A 140 -9.12 12.07 38.81
N ASN A 141 -8.26 12.63 37.93
CA ASN A 141 -7.12 13.48 38.35
C ASN A 141 -6.76 14.68 37.43
N LEU A 142 -7.65 15.19 36.58
CA LEU A 142 -7.34 16.33 35.69
C LEU A 142 -8.49 17.34 35.66
N ASN A 143 -8.70 18.03 36.79
CA ASN A 143 -9.71 19.09 36.96
C ASN A 143 -9.47 20.34 36.09
N ASN A 144 -8.35 20.41 35.37
CA ASN A 144 -7.85 21.64 34.75
C ASN A 144 -7.83 21.61 33.23
N ILE A 145 -8.35 20.57 32.58
CA ILE A 145 -8.34 20.44 31.12
C ILE A 145 -9.76 20.18 30.63
N PHE A 146 -10.31 21.12 29.88
CA PHE A 146 -11.68 21.12 29.36
C PHE A 146 -11.67 21.13 27.84
N LEU A 147 -12.42 20.24 27.20
CA LEU A 147 -12.67 20.30 25.76
C LEU A 147 -13.87 21.22 25.51
N ARG A 148 -13.65 22.32 24.80
CA ARG A 148 -14.72 23.29 24.49
C ARG A 148 -15.59 22.77 23.33
N PRO A 149 -16.88 23.12 23.24
CA PRO A 149 -17.78 22.65 22.17
C PRO A 149 -17.34 23.01 20.73
N ASP A 150 -16.40 23.94 20.57
CA ASP A 150 -15.81 24.34 19.29
C ASP A 150 -14.59 23.48 18.88
N GLY A 151 -14.21 22.49 19.68
CA GLY A 151 -13.14 21.54 19.40
C GLY A 151 -11.74 21.97 19.88
N PHE A 152 -11.63 23.10 20.58
CA PHE A 152 -10.36 23.53 21.18
C PHE A 152 -10.19 22.99 22.61
N LEU A 153 -8.94 22.69 22.98
CA LEU A 153 -8.56 22.26 24.33
C LEU A 153 -8.27 23.49 25.20
N GLU A 154 -9.05 23.70 26.25
CA GLU A 154 -8.88 24.79 27.21
C GLU A 154 -8.26 24.26 28.50
N ILE A 155 -7.06 24.72 28.82
CA ILE A 155 -6.38 24.41 30.09
C ILE A 155 -6.63 25.57 31.05
N ARG A 156 -7.24 25.30 32.21
CA ARG A 156 -7.51 26.27 33.28
C ARG A 156 -6.69 25.93 34.50
N GLU A 157 -5.90 26.87 35.00
CA GLU A 157 -5.19 26.72 36.27
C GLU A 157 -6.12 27.09 37.44
N GLU A 158 -5.99 26.41 38.58
CA GLU A 158 -6.70 26.80 39.81
C GLU A 158 -6.09 28.10 40.36
N TYR A 159 -6.93 29.11 40.57
CA TYR A 159 -6.50 30.39 41.11
C TYR A 159 -6.17 30.25 42.61
N HIS A 160 -4.89 30.36 42.97
CA HIS A 160 -4.49 30.43 44.38
C HIS A 160 -4.47 31.90 44.83
N SER A 161 -5.37 32.24 45.76
CA SER A 161 -5.46 33.60 46.34
C SER A 161 -4.26 34.00 47.21
N SER A 162 -3.22 33.15 47.28
CA SER A 162 -1.97 33.42 48.02
C SER A 162 -0.97 34.28 47.25
N ASP A 163 -1.25 34.64 45.99
CA ASP A 163 -0.35 35.45 45.17
C ASP A 163 -0.57 36.98 45.30
N GLU A 164 -1.56 37.43 46.08
CA GLU A 164 -1.83 38.88 46.24
C GLU A 164 -1.26 39.52 47.52
N ASP A 165 -0.80 38.76 48.52
CA ASP A 165 -0.30 39.35 49.77
C ASP A 165 0.99 38.68 50.25
N SER A 166 2.16 39.28 49.96
CA SER A 166 3.35 39.32 50.85
C SER A 166 4.58 39.94 50.18
N LYS A 167 4.70 41.28 50.22
CA LYS A 167 6.02 41.91 50.27
C LYS A 167 6.55 41.85 51.71
N ASN A 168 7.71 41.20 51.86
CA ASN A 168 8.72 41.30 52.93
C ASN A 168 8.72 40.32 54.12
N GLN A 169 9.85 39.59 54.19
CA GLN A 169 10.57 39.02 55.36
C GLN A 169 9.99 37.71 55.93
N LYS A 170 10.72 36.58 56.09
CA LYS A 170 12.16 36.31 56.35
C LYS A 170 12.51 34.83 56.01
N LYS A 171 13.82 34.55 55.82
CA LYS A 171 14.41 33.22 55.56
C LYS A 171 14.28 32.25 56.75
N SER A 172 14.00 30.97 56.48
CA SER A 172 14.71 29.81 57.04
C SER A 172 14.43 28.52 56.26
N ASP A 173 15.51 28.00 55.69
CA ASP A 173 15.84 26.74 55.01
C ASP A 173 14.95 25.47 55.11
N LYS A 174 14.88 24.79 53.94
CA LYS A 174 14.87 23.33 53.60
C LYS A 174 13.78 23.07 52.55
N GLU A 175 14.01 22.50 51.38
CA GLU A 175 15.12 21.79 50.76
C GLU A 175 15.02 21.94 49.24
N LYS A 176 16.18 21.80 48.59
CA LYS A 176 16.41 21.93 47.15
C LYS A 176 15.72 20.79 46.38
N ASN A 177 15.24 21.05 45.17
CA ASN A 177 15.95 20.56 43.98
C ASN A 177 15.46 21.17 42.67
N ILE A 178 16.47 21.65 41.94
CA ILE A 178 16.50 22.05 40.55
C ILE A 178 16.49 20.77 39.71
N ILE A 179 15.67 20.69 38.67
CA ILE A 179 15.97 19.83 37.52
C ILE A 179 15.90 20.69 36.26
N GLN A 180 17.08 21.14 35.86
CA GLN A 180 17.42 21.52 34.49
C GLN A 180 17.49 20.25 33.62
N GLU A 181 17.19 20.43 32.34
CA GLU A 181 17.41 19.51 31.24
C GLU A 181 18.73 18.73 31.34
N LYS A 182 18.66 17.40 31.21
CA LYS A 182 19.70 16.58 30.59
C LYS A 182 19.09 15.42 29.81
N ILE A 183 19.32 15.48 28.50
CA ILE A 183 19.38 14.35 27.59
C ILE A 183 20.49 13.40 28.07
N THR A 184 20.22 12.10 28.19
CA THR A 184 21.12 10.97 27.85
C THR A 184 20.42 9.62 28.08
N ASP A 185 20.89 8.64 27.32
CA ASP A 185 20.20 7.44 26.88
C ASP A 185 19.99 6.31 27.91
N ASN A 186 18.99 5.48 27.56
CA ASN A 186 18.83 4.05 27.79
C ASN A 186 18.11 3.47 29.03
N GLU A 187 17.11 2.64 28.66
CA GLU A 187 16.65 1.40 29.30
C GLU A 187 15.72 1.50 30.52
N ASN A 188 14.41 1.66 30.25
CA ASN A 188 13.36 0.64 30.50
C ASN A 188 11.97 1.30 30.63
N ILE A 189 11.25 1.40 29.50
CA ILE A 189 9.78 1.37 29.50
C ILE A 189 9.38 0.09 28.76
N ILE A 190 9.58 -1.01 29.47
CA ILE A 190 8.96 -2.30 29.16
C ILE A 190 7.49 -2.12 29.51
N VAL A 191 6.65 -1.88 28.50
CA VAL A 191 5.23 -2.31 28.38
C VAL A 191 4.63 -1.60 27.16
N LYS A 192 4.45 -2.39 26.08
CA LYS A 192 3.56 -2.24 24.89
C LYS A 192 4.19 -2.65 23.55
N ASP A 193 5.22 -3.49 23.61
CA ASP A 193 5.84 -4.16 22.45
C ASP A 193 5.02 -5.35 21.90
N GLU A 194 3.95 -5.77 22.60
CA GLU A 194 3.17 -6.97 22.24
C GLU A 194 2.16 -6.74 21.10
N ASN A 195 1.58 -5.54 21.00
CA ASN A 195 0.57 -5.24 19.97
C ASN A 195 1.21 -5.06 18.59
N ILE A 196 2.44 -4.55 18.52
CA ILE A 196 3.20 -4.39 17.27
C ILE A 196 3.72 -5.76 16.79
N LYS A 197 4.15 -6.64 17.71
CA LYS A 197 4.57 -8.02 17.36
C LYS A 197 3.42 -8.89 16.85
N ARG A 198 2.19 -8.72 17.37
CA ARG A 198 1.00 -9.40 16.83
C ARG A 198 0.69 -8.98 15.39
N TYR A 199 0.71 -7.68 15.10
CA TYR A 199 0.45 -7.16 13.75
C TYR A 199 1.51 -7.58 12.73
N ASN A 200 2.78 -7.64 13.15
CA ASN A 200 3.89 -8.07 12.30
C ASN A 200 3.93 -9.60 12.07
N ASN A 201 3.49 -10.41 13.03
CA ASN A 201 3.35 -11.86 12.87
C ASN A 201 2.18 -12.25 11.95
N GLU A 202 1.11 -11.45 11.92
CA GLU A 202 0.00 -11.65 10.98
C GLU A 202 0.40 -11.31 9.53
N MET A 203 1.26 -10.31 9.33
CA MET A 203 1.87 -9.98 8.03
C MET A 203 2.76 -11.12 7.49
N THR A 204 3.60 -11.73 8.32
CA THR A 204 4.47 -12.85 7.91
C THR A 204 3.66 -14.12 7.61
N ASN A 205 2.58 -14.37 8.35
CA ASN A 205 1.70 -15.50 8.07
C ASN A 205 0.88 -15.32 6.79
N MET A 206 0.44 -14.10 6.45
CA MET A 206 -0.26 -13.82 5.19
C MET A 206 0.65 -13.90 3.95
N GLU A 207 1.92 -13.46 4.05
CA GLU A 207 2.91 -13.63 2.98
C GLU A 207 3.27 -15.10 2.73
N GLN A 208 3.35 -15.91 3.80
CA GLN A 208 3.53 -17.36 3.68
C GLN A 208 2.29 -18.07 3.09
N ILE A 209 1.07 -17.56 3.34
CA ILE A 209 -0.16 -18.10 2.75
C ILE A 209 -0.25 -17.72 1.25
N ASN A 210 0.13 -16.50 0.87
CA ASN A 210 0.15 -16.08 -0.54
C ASN A 210 1.20 -16.82 -1.37
N SER A 211 2.42 -17.00 -0.83
CA SER A 211 3.45 -17.82 -1.48
C SER A 211 3.11 -19.32 -1.55
N LYS A 212 2.22 -19.82 -0.68
CA LYS A 212 1.66 -21.19 -0.77
C LYS A 212 0.49 -21.29 -1.75
N LYS A 213 -0.33 -20.24 -1.91
CA LYS A 213 -1.42 -20.18 -2.91
C LYS A 213 -0.87 -20.13 -4.35
N ASP A 214 0.23 -19.42 -4.58
CA ASP A 214 0.90 -19.39 -5.89
C ASP A 214 1.47 -20.77 -6.27
N LYS A 215 1.99 -21.54 -5.29
CA LYS A 215 2.43 -22.93 -5.49
C LYS A 215 1.26 -23.92 -5.72
N HIS A 216 0.07 -23.63 -5.22
CA HIS A 216 -1.12 -24.47 -5.42
C HIS A 216 -1.79 -24.23 -6.77
N GLN A 217 -1.83 -22.99 -7.27
CA GLN A 217 -2.30 -22.68 -8.63
C GLN A 217 -1.39 -23.29 -9.71
N GLU A 218 -0.09 -23.44 -9.45
CA GLU A 218 0.84 -24.11 -10.38
C GLU A 218 0.65 -25.63 -10.40
N LYS A 219 0.29 -26.25 -9.26
CA LYS A 219 -0.07 -27.69 -9.21
C LYS A 219 -1.40 -28.00 -9.90
N GLU A 220 -2.40 -27.12 -9.83
CA GLU A 220 -3.66 -27.28 -10.57
C GLU A 220 -3.48 -27.09 -12.08
N LYS A 221 -2.64 -26.13 -12.51
CA LYS A 221 -2.30 -25.96 -13.94
C LYS A 221 -1.47 -27.13 -14.50
N MET A 222 -0.62 -27.76 -13.69
CA MET A 222 0.07 -29.00 -14.10
C MET A 222 -0.81 -30.25 -14.11
N ASN A 223 -1.89 -30.29 -13.31
CA ASN A 223 -2.85 -31.42 -13.32
C ASN A 223 -3.86 -31.35 -14.48
N LEU A 224 -4.16 -30.15 -15.00
CA LEU A 224 -4.98 -29.99 -16.21
C LEU A 224 -4.31 -30.57 -17.47
N ASN A 225 -2.97 -30.59 -17.53
CA ASN A 225 -2.22 -31.19 -18.65
C ASN A 225 -2.13 -32.73 -18.60
N LYS A 226 -2.75 -33.37 -17.60
CA LYS A 226 -2.89 -34.84 -17.52
C LYS A 226 -4.29 -35.35 -17.86
N ILE A 227 -5.22 -34.48 -18.24
CA ILE A 227 -6.49 -34.91 -18.85
C ILE A 227 -6.19 -35.18 -20.32
N SER A 228 -5.84 -36.44 -20.59
CA SER A 228 -5.76 -37.02 -21.93
C SER A 228 -6.94 -36.55 -22.80
N ASN A 229 -6.63 -36.05 -23.99
CA ASN A 229 -7.52 -35.80 -25.13
C ASN A 229 -8.83 -36.61 -25.07
N LYS A 230 -9.85 -36.08 -24.40
CA LYS A 230 -11.20 -36.63 -24.46
C LYS A 230 -11.91 -35.84 -25.54
N SER A 231 -12.07 -36.46 -26.70
CA SER A 231 -12.82 -35.90 -27.82
C SER A 231 -14.20 -35.44 -27.33
N LEU A 232 -14.63 -34.27 -27.81
CA LEU A 232 -15.98 -33.77 -27.56
C LEU A 232 -16.99 -34.80 -28.06
N ASN A 233 -17.98 -35.14 -27.25
CA ASN A 233 -19.06 -36.05 -27.63
C ASN A 233 -20.01 -35.32 -28.57
N VAL A 234 -19.73 -35.39 -29.87
CA VAL A 234 -20.55 -34.81 -30.94
C VAL A 234 -21.32 -35.90 -31.67
N ASN A 235 -22.55 -35.60 -32.10
CA ASN A 235 -23.34 -36.47 -32.97
C ASN A 235 -22.82 -36.43 -34.43
N GLU A 236 -23.36 -37.26 -35.32
CA GLU A 236 -22.97 -37.31 -36.75
C GLU A 236 -23.19 -35.99 -37.49
N GLN A 237 -23.94 -35.05 -36.91
CA GLN A 237 -24.21 -33.71 -37.44
C GLN A 237 -23.28 -32.63 -36.83
N GLY A 238 -22.29 -33.03 -36.00
CA GLY A 238 -21.33 -32.10 -35.39
C GLY A 238 -21.85 -31.31 -34.20
N LEU A 239 -23.00 -31.66 -33.63
CA LEU A 239 -23.58 -31.00 -32.45
C LEU A 239 -23.21 -31.76 -31.16
N LEU A 240 -22.92 -31.01 -30.09
CA LEU A 240 -22.62 -31.61 -28.78
C LEU A 240 -23.83 -32.38 -28.23
N ASN A 241 -23.60 -33.61 -27.77
CA ASN A 241 -24.56 -34.38 -26.99
C ASN A 241 -24.61 -33.84 -25.55
N ILE A 242 -25.49 -32.86 -25.33
CA ILE A 242 -25.80 -32.33 -23.99
C ILE A 242 -27.05 -33.06 -23.50
N LYS A 243 -26.95 -33.83 -22.41
CA LYS A 243 -28.14 -34.29 -21.67
C LYS A 243 -28.57 -33.16 -20.75
N GLU A 244 -29.67 -32.50 -21.09
CA GLU A 244 -30.26 -31.47 -20.25
C GLU A 244 -31.02 -32.14 -19.09
N ASN A 245 -30.46 -32.08 -17.87
CA ASN A 245 -31.19 -32.42 -16.66
C ASN A 245 -31.89 -31.16 -16.15
N TYR A 246 -33.04 -30.83 -16.72
CA TYR A 246 -33.93 -29.84 -16.12
C TYR A 246 -34.68 -30.48 -14.96
N THR A 247 -34.26 -30.21 -13.73
CA THR A 247 -35.16 -30.32 -12.57
C THR A 247 -36.01 -29.05 -12.56
N SER A 248 -37.19 -29.12 -13.17
CA SER A 248 -38.20 -28.08 -13.08
C SER A 248 -38.70 -28.00 -11.65
N SER A 249 -38.29 -26.96 -10.92
CA SER A 249 -38.92 -26.56 -9.66
C SER A 249 -40.31 -26.01 -9.97
N SER A 250 -41.31 -26.90 -10.06
CA SER A 250 -42.71 -26.51 -10.02
C SER A 250 -43.02 -25.98 -8.62
N SER A 251 -43.26 -24.68 -8.52
CA SER A 251 -43.87 -24.05 -7.34
C SER A 251 -45.34 -24.44 -7.30
N ASN A 252 -45.69 -25.36 -6.40
CA ASN A 252 -47.08 -25.59 -6.00
C ASN A 252 -47.59 -24.32 -5.29
N TYR A 253 -48.53 -23.62 -5.93
CA TYR A 253 -49.48 -22.78 -5.21
C TYR A 253 -50.70 -23.66 -4.95
N GLU A 254 -50.92 -24.02 -3.69
CA GLU A 254 -52.21 -24.56 -3.24
C GLU A 254 -53.16 -23.40 -2.92
N GLU A 255 -54.42 -23.56 -3.34
CA GLU A 255 -55.57 -22.68 -3.09
C GLU A 255 -55.99 -22.65 -1.61
#